data_AF-A0A497QB57-F1
#
_entry.id   AF-A0A497QB57-F1
#
_cell.length_a   1.000
_cell.length_b   1.000
_cell.length_c   1.000
_cell.angle_alpha   90.00
_cell.angle_beta   90.00
_cell.angle_gamma   90.00
#
_symmetry.space_group_name_H-M   'P 1'
#
loop_
_entity.id
_entity.type
_entity.pdbx_description
1 polymer ?
#
loop_
_entity_poly.entity_id
_entity_poly.type
_entity_poly.pdbx_seq_one_letter_code
_entity_poly.pdbx_strand_id
1 'polypeptide(L)' 'GELSQMVRDVSLAGNILEVLSKIDGIGNDLEFHGGTCGKNGQQVPDMTGGPHARIRSVPVGGM' A
#
# COMPACT_ATOMS: atom_id res chain seq x y z
N GLY A 1 -3.40 12.73 15.14
CA GLY A 1 -3.47 12.42 13.71
C GLY A 1 -4.92 12.12 13.45
N GLU A 2 -5.60 12.99 12.71
CA GLU A 2 -7.05 12.92 12.50
C GLU A 2 -7.32 12.86 11.00
N LEU A 3 -8.35 12.12 10.61
CA LEU A 3 -8.79 12.09 9.22
C LEU A 3 -9.32 13.47 8.84
N SER A 4 -9.05 13.89 7.61
CA SER A 4 -9.44 15.20 7.09
C SER A 4 -10.02 15.03 5.67
N GLN A 5 -9.90 16.08 4.85
CA GLN A 5 -10.39 16.10 3.48
C GLN A 5 -9.91 14.91 2.66
N MET A 6 -10.80 14.39 1.82
CA MET A 6 -10.49 13.36 0.85
C MET A 6 -9.61 13.92 -0.26
N VAL A 7 -8.53 13.22 -0.59
CA VAL A 7 -7.65 13.54 -1.72
C VAL A 7 -7.84 12.48 -2.80
N ARG A 8 -7.83 12.89 -4.07
CA ARG A 8 -8.02 12.01 -5.25
C ARG A 8 -6.77 12.06 -6.12
N ASP A 9 -6.67 11.10 -7.04
CA ASP A 9 -5.67 11.07 -8.10
C ASP A 9 -4.21 11.14 -7.61
N VAL A 10 -3.90 10.33 -6.60
CA VAL A 10 -2.56 10.24 -6.00
C VAL A 10 -1.83 8.98 -6.43
N SER A 11 -0.51 9.08 -6.56
CA SER A 11 0.41 7.97 -6.80
C SER A 11 1.48 7.92 -5.70
N LEU A 12 1.82 6.71 -5.28
CA LEU A 12 2.94 6.43 -4.38
C LEU A 12 4.01 5.69 -5.18
N ALA A 13 5.25 6.19 -5.16
CA ALA A 13 6.37 5.57 -5.86
C ALA A 13 7.64 5.61 -4.99
N GLY A 14 8.46 4.56 -5.09
CA GLY A 14 9.71 4.47 -4.35
C GLY A 14 10.38 3.11 -4.49
N ASN A 15 11.63 3.01 -4.02
CA ASN A 15 12.32 1.72 -3.90
C ASN A 15 11.71 0.93 -2.74
N ILE A 16 11.25 -0.30 -3.01
CA ILE A 16 10.55 -1.11 -2.02
C ILE A 16 11.37 -1.35 -0.74
N LEU A 17 12.68 -1.58 -0.83
CA LEU A 17 13.50 -1.86 0.36
C LEU A 17 13.66 -0.62 1.24
N GLU A 18 13.71 0.56 0.63
CA GLU A 18 13.72 1.84 1.36
C GLU A 18 12.37 2.18 1.97
N VAL A 19 11.27 1.78 1.32
CA VAL A 19 9.92 1.99 1.85
C VAL A 19 9.69 1.08 3.06
N LEU A 20 10.09 -0.20 2.96
CA LEU A 20 9.93 -1.18 4.04
C LEU A 20 10.71 -0.80 5.30
N SER A 21 11.91 -0.23 5.16
CA SER A 21 12.72 0.21 6.31
C SER A 21 12.14 1.43 7.05
N LYS A 22 11.16 2.12 6.46
CA LYS A 22 10.49 3.29 7.03
C LYS A 22 9.18 2.95 7.76
N ILE A 23 8.84 1.66 7.88
CA ILE A 23 7.69 1.22 8.67
C ILE A 23 8.00 1.39 10.16
N ASP A 24 7.18 2.16 10.88
CA ASP A 24 7.34 2.44 12.31
C ASP A 24 6.11 2.05 13.15
N GLY A 25 5.14 1.36 12.55
CA GLY A 25 3.95 0.87 13.24
C GLY A 25 3.17 -0.13 12.41
N ILE A 26 2.66 -1.17 13.09
CA ILE A 26 1.85 -2.25 12.52
C ILE A 26 0.59 -2.40 13.38
N GLY A 27 -0.57 -2.43 12.74
CA GLY A 27 -1.88 -2.65 13.35
C GLY A 27 -2.11 -4.11 13.75
N ASN A 28 -3.19 -4.35 14.49
CA ASN A 28 -3.62 -5.68 14.95
C ASN A 28 -4.84 -6.21 14.17
N ASP A 29 -5.10 -5.64 13.00
CA ASP A 29 -6.29 -5.82 12.17
C ASP A 29 -5.94 -6.48 10.83
N LEU A 30 -5.36 -7.67 10.91
CA LEU A 30 -4.97 -8.44 9.73
C LEU A 30 -6.21 -8.87 8.92
N GLU A 31 -6.29 -8.41 7.68
CA GLU A 31 -7.32 -8.80 6.72
C GLU A 31 -6.71 -9.18 5.37
N PHE A 32 -7.43 -10.02 4.62
CA PHE A 32 -7.06 -10.44 3.27
C PHE A 32 -8.25 -10.31 2.32
N HIS A 33 -7.95 -9.98 1.07
CA HIS A 33 -8.92 -9.84 0.00
C HIS A 33 -8.49 -10.67 -1.21
N GLY A 34 -9.45 -11.40 -1.79
CA GLY A 34 -9.24 -12.09 -3.05
C GLY A 34 -9.15 -11.12 -4.22
N GLY A 35 -8.34 -11.44 -5.22
CA GLY A 35 -8.16 -10.65 -6.41
C GLY A 35 -7.46 -11.43 -7.52
N THR A 36 -6.84 -10.70 -8.45
CA THR A 36 -6.01 -11.29 -9.50
C THR A 36 -4.67 -10.58 -9.58
N CYS A 37 -3.62 -11.35 -9.86
CA CYS A 37 -2.28 -10.82 -10.15
C CYS A 37 -1.95 -11.07 -11.63
N GLY A 38 -1.23 -10.13 -12.24
CA GLY A 38 -0.95 -10.13 -13.67
C GLY A 38 0.55 -10.13 -13.99
N LYS A 39 0.97 -10.96 -14.96
CA LYS A 39 2.34 -10.95 -15.49
C LYS A 39 2.36 -11.38 -16.95
N ASN A 40 3.01 -10.59 -17.82
CA ASN A 40 3.15 -10.89 -19.25
C ASN A 40 1.82 -11.29 -19.94
N GLY A 41 0.74 -10.57 -19.63
CA GLY A 41 -0.60 -10.83 -20.19
C GLY A 41 -1.39 -11.99 -19.55
N GLN A 42 -0.78 -12.72 -18.61
CA GLN A 42 -1.47 -13.75 -17.83
C GLN A 42 -2.12 -13.10 -16.61
N GLN A 43 -3.31 -13.59 -16.24
CA GLN A 43 -3.98 -13.25 -14.99
C GLN A 43 -4.23 -14.51 -14.18
N VAL A 44 -3.87 -14.50 -12.92
CA VAL A 44 -4.07 -15.63 -11.98
C VAL A 44 -4.86 -15.16 -10.76
N PRO A 45 -5.80 -15.97 -10.25
CA PRO A 45 -6.40 -15.72 -8.95
C PRO A 45 -5.30 -15.65 -7.87
N ASP A 46 -5.37 -14.63 -7.03
CA ASP A 46 -4.41 -14.40 -5.94
C ASP A 46 -5.13 -13.75 -4.73
N MET A 47 -4.42 -13.59 -3.63
CA MET A 47 -4.88 -12.83 -2.46
C MET A 47 -3.87 -11.74 -2.11
N THR A 48 -4.39 -10.58 -1.70
CA THR A 48 -3.58 -9.48 -1.14
C THR A 48 -4.11 -9.12 0.23
N GLY A 49 -3.24 -8.70 1.13
CA GLY A 49 -3.65 -8.36 2.49
C GLY A 49 -2.49 -8.12 3.43
N GLY A 50 -2.85 -7.66 4.62
CA GLY A 50 -1.94 -7.25 5.68
C GLY A 50 -2.69 -6.42 6.72
N PRO A 51 -2.11 -6.24 7.92
CA PRO A 51 -2.64 -5.27 8.87
C PRO A 51 -2.40 -3.85 8.33
N HIS A 52 -3.03 -2.85 8.94
CA HIS A 52 -2.64 -1.46 8.67
C HIS A 52 -1.16 -1.25 9.03
N ALA A 53 -0.40 -0.61 8.13
CA ALA A 53 1.00 -0.26 8.35
C ALA A 53 1.19 1.25 8.27
N ARG A 54 1.96 1.82 9.21
CA ARG A 54 2.37 3.23 9.15
C ARG A 54 3.75 3.33 8.53
N ILE A 55 3.84 4.05 7.43
CA ILE A 55 5.09 4.26 6.70
C ILE A 55 5.44 5.75 6.74
N ARG A 56 6.69 6.07 7.11
CA ARG A 56 7.19 7.44 7.15
C ARG A 56 7.85 7.84 5.85
N SER A 57 7.84 9.13 5.53
CA SER A 57 8.68 9.73 4.48
C SER A 57 8.60 9.00 3.13
N VAL A 58 7.37 8.71 2.69
CA VAL A 58 7.06 8.16 1.36
C VAL A 58 6.66 9.32 0.45
N PRO A 59 7.26 9.45 -0.75
CA PRO A 59 6.82 10.43 -1.74
C PRO A 59 5.37 10.17 -2.15
N VAL A 60 4.53 11.21 -2.06
CA VAL A 60 3.16 11.21 -2.55
C VAL A 60 3.09 12.20 -3.72
N GLY A 61 2.87 11.69 -4.92
CA GLY A 61 2.63 12.52 -6.10
C GLY A 61 1.14 12.66 -6.35
N GLY A 62 0.68 13.88 -6.63
CA GLY A 62 -0.65 14.14 -7.19
C GLY A 62 -0.53 14.64 -8.62
N MET A 63 -1.61 14.55 -9.39
CA MET A 63 -1.74 15.26 -10.67
C MET A 63 -2.04 16.74 -10.45
#